data_AF-A0A7Y8J5Z0-F1
#
_entry.id   AF-A0A7Y8J5Z0-F1
#
_cell.length_a   1.000
_cell.length_b   1.000
_cell.length_c   1.000
_cell.angle_alpha   90.00
_cell.angle_beta   90.00
_cell.angle_gamma   90.00
#
_symmetry.space_group_name_H-M   'P 1'
#
loop_
_entity.id
_entity.type
_entity.pdbx_description
1 polymer ?
#
loop_
_entity_poly.entity_id
_entity_poly.type
_entity_poly.pdbx_seq_one_letter_code
_entity_poly.pdbx_strand_id
1 'polypeptide(L)'
;IYECYRFIFENYLAQDNIFLFGFSRGATTVRSLSAFIHLFGILPKSRPELIKQAYKIYKIKDSIVRKKRADDFVLRHHNQWTKIKFLGVWDTVDALGLPIKSLSTLVDWFPFFRHKFHNLTLSESVEHARQALAIDDERKTFHPKIWDKEIKGYQTMKQVWFSGMHTDVGGGYREQELSDITLLWMIEEAKKFGLRIYPKHKVVVHPNADGFMHDSRKGFPGFLFRKATRTWNSEIHGKPVIHQSSTERKLNQQNTGSPQYKPWIFHFEHEVEPWTEYQRTQNHVV
;
A
#
# COMPACT_ATOMS: atom_id res chain seq x y z
N ILE A 1 14.29 1.90 -1.09
CA ILE A 1 14.51 2.37 0.31
C ILE A 1 15.63 3.39 0.36
N TYR A 2 16.89 3.04 0.06
CA TYR A 2 18.02 3.97 0.14
C TYR A 2 17.78 5.29 -0.62
N GLU A 3 17.42 5.23 -1.91
CA GLU A 3 17.13 6.43 -2.71
C GLU A 3 15.93 7.23 -2.17
N CYS A 4 14.84 6.57 -1.78
CA CYS A 4 13.68 7.24 -1.18
C CYS A 4 14.04 7.96 0.13
N TYR A 5 14.85 7.31 0.98
CA TYR A 5 15.34 7.93 2.21
C TYR A 5 16.28 9.09 1.90
N ARG A 6 17.15 8.97 0.90
CA ARG A 6 18.07 10.03 0.47
C ARG A 6 17.30 11.28 0.05
N PHE A 7 16.22 11.12 -0.73
CA PHE A 7 15.32 12.21 -1.09
C PHE A 7 14.74 12.90 0.15
N ILE A 8 14.22 12.14 1.13
CA ILE A 8 13.72 12.72 2.38
C ILE A 8 14.85 13.42 3.14
N PHE A 9 16.01 12.80 3.29
CA PHE A 9 17.17 13.38 3.96
C PHE A 9 17.61 14.72 3.34
N GLU A 10 17.62 14.82 2.00
CA GLU A 10 18.01 16.04 1.28
C GLU A 10 17.00 17.17 1.51
N ASN A 11 15.70 16.85 1.48
CA ASN A 11 14.62 17.85 1.41
C ASN A 11 13.95 18.16 2.76
N TYR A 12 14.02 17.26 3.74
CA TYR A 12 13.32 17.40 5.01
C TYR A 12 13.88 18.58 5.82
N LEU A 13 12.97 19.41 6.32
CA LEU A 13 13.17 20.40 7.35
C LEU A 13 12.42 19.98 8.61
N ALA A 14 12.91 20.44 9.76
CA ALA A 14 12.28 20.10 11.02
C ALA A 14 10.79 20.51 11.01
N GLN A 15 9.93 19.59 11.45
CA GLN A 15 8.46 19.72 11.49
C GLN A 15 7.75 19.51 10.14
N ASP A 16 8.46 19.15 9.08
CA ASP A 16 7.80 18.73 7.84
C ASP A 16 6.98 17.46 8.05
N ASN A 17 5.82 17.40 7.39
CA ASN A 17 5.00 16.21 7.36
C ASN A 17 5.45 15.27 6.24
N ILE A 18 5.80 14.03 6.58
CA ILE A 18 6.16 13.01 5.59
C ILE A 18 4.90 12.24 5.19
N PHE A 19 4.60 12.25 3.89
CA PHE A 19 3.55 11.44 3.27
C PHE A 19 4.21 10.38 2.38
N LEU A 20 3.86 9.12 2.59
CA LEU A 20 4.39 8.00 1.82
C LEU A 20 3.25 7.30 1.08
N PHE A 21 3.44 7.09 -0.22
CA PHE A 21 2.49 6.41 -1.08
C PHE A 21 3.16 5.27 -1.84
N GLY A 22 2.49 4.12 -1.97
CA GLY A 22 3.01 3.03 -2.78
C GLY A 22 1.97 2.01 -3.18
N PHE A 23 2.07 1.53 -4.41
CA PHE A 23 1.26 0.42 -4.94
C PHE A 23 2.13 -0.83 -5.09
N SER A 24 1.59 -2.01 -4.79
CA SER A 24 2.23 -3.30 -5.06
C SER A 24 3.58 -3.44 -4.34
N ARG A 25 4.67 -3.66 -5.08
CA ARG A 25 6.05 -3.63 -4.56
C ARG A 25 6.49 -2.24 -4.07
N GLY A 26 5.89 -1.18 -4.62
CA GLY A 26 6.05 0.18 -4.12
C GLY A 26 5.49 0.32 -2.71
N ALA A 27 4.33 -0.29 -2.42
CA ALA A 27 3.76 -0.36 -1.07
C ALA A 27 4.72 -1.04 -0.08
N THR A 28 5.29 -2.17 -0.49
CA THR A 28 6.32 -2.89 0.28
C THR A 28 7.54 -2.00 0.54
N THR A 29 7.95 -1.23 -0.47
CA THR A 29 9.08 -0.29 -0.36
C THR A 29 8.81 0.82 0.66
N VAL A 30 7.63 1.45 0.63
CA VAL A 30 7.29 2.54 1.57
C VAL A 30 7.02 2.04 2.98
N ARG A 31 6.50 0.82 3.15
CA ARG A 31 6.39 0.16 4.46
C ARG A 31 7.77 -0.16 5.06
N SER A 32 8.73 -0.60 4.25
CA SER A 32 10.12 -0.72 4.72
C SER A 32 10.74 0.63 5.03
N LEU A 33 10.49 1.64 4.19
CA LEU A 33 10.99 2.99 4.42
C LEU A 33 10.47 3.56 5.74
N SER A 34 9.19 3.32 6.08
CA SER A 34 8.65 3.77 7.36
C SER A 34 9.34 3.11 8.54
N ALA A 35 9.61 1.80 8.47
CA ALA A 35 10.39 1.11 9.48
C ALA A 35 11.86 1.56 9.55
N PHE A 36 12.44 1.95 8.41
CA PHE A 36 13.79 2.52 8.37
C PHE A 36 13.84 3.88 9.08
N ILE A 37 12.91 4.78 8.77
CA ILE A 37 12.77 6.09 9.43
C ILE A 37 12.50 5.91 10.92
N HIS A 38 11.70 4.91 11.32
CA HIS A 38 11.46 4.62 12.73
C HIS A 38 12.74 4.26 13.49
N LEU A 39 13.61 3.45 12.90
CA LEU A 39 14.85 3.02 13.54
C LEU A 39 15.95 4.10 13.54
N PHE A 40 16.02 4.91 12.49
CA PHE A 40 17.17 5.81 12.27
C PHE A 40 16.83 7.30 12.26
N GLY A 41 15.55 7.68 12.31
CA GLY A 41 15.11 9.07 12.16
C GLY A 41 15.61 9.70 10.86
N ILE A 42 15.72 11.03 10.86
CA ILE A 42 16.41 11.81 9.84
C ILE A 42 17.85 12.04 10.29
N LEU A 43 18.79 11.57 9.48
CA LEU A 43 20.23 11.68 9.76
C LEU A 43 20.73 13.12 9.54
N PRO A 44 21.83 13.52 10.19
CA PRO A 44 22.37 14.87 10.06
C PRO A 44 22.88 15.14 8.63
N LYS A 45 22.45 16.27 8.05
CA LYS A 45 22.81 16.67 6.66
C LYS A 45 24.32 16.78 6.42
N SER A 46 25.10 17.08 7.45
CA SER A 46 26.56 17.17 7.39
C SER A 46 27.25 15.82 7.20
N ARG A 47 26.55 14.69 7.36
CA ARG A 47 27.12 13.34 7.34
C ARG A 47 26.33 12.37 6.44
N PRO A 48 26.27 12.61 5.13
CA PRO A 48 25.52 11.75 4.19
C PRO A 48 26.07 10.31 4.11
N GLU A 49 27.31 10.07 4.52
CA GLU A 49 27.91 8.74 4.58
C GLU A 49 27.18 7.81 5.57
N LEU A 50 26.53 8.39 6.58
CA LEU A 50 25.76 7.65 7.59
C LEU A 50 24.56 6.93 6.99
N ILE A 51 23.99 7.42 5.90
CA ILE A 51 22.85 6.75 5.23
C ILE A 51 23.26 5.34 4.79
N LYS A 52 24.46 5.20 4.20
CA LYS A 52 24.98 3.89 3.77
C LYS A 52 25.22 2.97 4.97
N GLN A 53 25.67 3.51 6.09
CA GLN A 53 25.91 2.74 7.33
C GLN A 53 24.60 2.27 7.96
N ALA A 54 23.62 3.16 8.14
CA ALA A 54 22.29 2.85 8.63
C ALA A 54 21.60 1.80 7.73
N TYR A 55 21.73 1.94 6.41
CA TYR A 55 21.21 0.95 5.46
C TYR A 55 21.85 -0.44 5.62
N LYS A 56 23.16 -0.52 5.89
CA LYS A 56 23.83 -1.80 6.21
C LYS A 56 23.27 -2.43 7.47
N ILE A 57 23.00 -1.64 8.52
CA ILE A 57 22.36 -2.12 9.76
C ILE A 57 20.94 -2.61 9.48
N TYR A 58 20.15 -1.83 8.72
CA TYR A 58 18.77 -2.19 8.39
C TYR A 58 18.65 -3.53 7.65
N LYS A 59 19.66 -3.88 6.84
CA LYS A 59 19.71 -5.15 6.10
C LYS A 59 19.95 -6.38 6.99
N ILE A 60 20.30 -6.22 8.26
CA ILE A 60 20.48 -7.34 9.19
C ILE A 60 19.15 -8.08 9.33
N LYS A 61 19.16 -9.40 9.13
CA LYS A 61 17.95 -10.23 9.15
C LYS A 61 17.34 -10.34 10.54
N ASP A 62 18.18 -10.62 11.53
CA ASP A 62 17.79 -10.73 12.92
C ASP A 62 17.27 -9.39 13.44
N SER A 63 16.00 -9.36 13.86
CA SER A 63 15.34 -8.13 14.30
C SER A 63 15.89 -7.59 15.62
N ILE A 64 16.32 -8.47 16.53
CA ILE A 64 16.86 -8.12 17.85
C ILE A 64 18.24 -7.48 17.66
N VAL A 65 19.11 -8.14 16.90
CA VAL A 65 20.46 -7.62 16.58
C VAL A 65 20.36 -6.33 15.77
N ARG A 66 19.44 -6.26 14.81
CA ARG A 66 19.19 -5.05 14.01
C ARG A 66 18.78 -3.88 14.91
N LYS A 67 17.82 -4.09 15.81
CA LYS A 67 17.33 -3.05 16.73
C LYS A 67 18.46 -2.56 17.64
N LYS A 68 19.18 -3.48 18.32
CA LYS A 68 20.31 -3.12 19.18
C LYS A 68 21.35 -2.27 18.46
N ARG A 69 21.77 -2.67 17.25
CA ARG A 69 22.74 -1.89 16.45
C ARG A 69 22.19 -0.56 15.96
N ALA A 70 20.89 -0.47 15.70
CA ALA A 70 20.25 0.79 15.34
C ALA A 70 20.24 1.75 16.54
N ASP A 71 19.89 1.27 17.73
CA ASP A 71 19.91 2.05 18.97
C ASP A 71 21.32 2.59 19.26
N ASP A 72 22.35 1.71 19.20
CA ASP A 72 23.76 2.10 19.35
C ASP A 72 24.22 3.12 18.29
N PHE A 73 23.66 3.04 17.08
CA PHE A 73 23.99 3.96 15.99
C PHE A 73 23.35 5.34 16.21
N VAL A 74 22.09 5.37 16.61
CA VAL A 74 21.34 6.59 16.91
C VAL A 74 21.96 7.35 18.08
N LEU A 75 22.33 6.63 19.14
CA LEU A 75 23.00 7.22 20.31
C LEU A 75 24.32 7.93 19.95
N ARG A 76 25.06 7.43 18.95
CA ARG A 76 26.36 7.98 18.54
C ARG A 76 26.29 9.15 17.56
N HIS A 77 25.19 9.28 16.81
CA HIS A 77 25.13 10.16 15.65
C HIS A 77 24.07 11.25 15.71
N HIS A 78 23.38 11.42 16.85
CA HIS A 78 22.36 12.45 17.10
C HIS A 78 21.45 12.69 15.89
N ASN A 79 20.44 11.83 15.75
CA ASN A 79 19.44 11.96 14.70
C ASN A 79 18.25 12.81 15.14
N GLN A 80 17.44 13.23 14.18
CA GLN A 80 16.13 13.80 14.44
C GLN A 80 15.08 12.71 14.24
N TRP A 81 14.53 12.17 15.33
CA TRP A 81 13.39 11.29 15.21
C TRP A 81 12.17 12.07 14.71
N THR A 82 11.46 11.53 13.72
CA THR A 82 10.27 12.15 13.15
C THR A 82 9.17 11.13 12.93
N LYS A 83 7.94 11.63 12.95
CA LYS A 83 6.77 10.87 12.54
C LYS A 83 6.55 10.96 11.03
N ILE A 84 5.87 9.95 10.52
CA ILE A 84 5.32 9.87 9.18
C ILE A 84 3.84 10.18 9.32
N LYS A 85 3.41 11.29 8.73
CA LYS A 85 2.06 11.79 8.89
C LYS A 85 1.05 10.82 8.30
N PHE A 86 1.33 10.32 7.10
CA PHE A 86 0.42 9.44 6.38
C PHE A 86 1.18 8.38 5.57
N LEU A 87 0.68 7.14 5.62
CA LEU A 87 1.14 6.02 4.80
C LEU A 87 -0.06 5.45 4.04
N GLY A 88 -0.15 5.78 2.75
CA GLY A 88 -1.17 5.28 1.83
C GLY A 88 -0.60 4.17 0.96
N VAL A 89 -1.22 2.99 0.98
CA VAL A 89 -0.78 1.86 0.16
C VAL A 89 -1.92 1.21 -0.61
N TRP A 90 -1.59 0.74 -1.80
CA TRP A 90 -2.49 -0.09 -2.60
C TRP A 90 -1.90 -1.49 -2.69
N ASP A 91 -2.71 -2.46 -2.28
CA ASP A 91 -2.56 -3.89 -2.53
C ASP A 91 -1.10 -4.40 -2.36
N THR A 92 -0.58 -4.28 -1.14
CA THR A 92 0.82 -4.64 -0.84
C THR A 92 1.08 -6.11 -1.11
N VAL A 93 2.00 -6.47 -2.00
CA VAL A 93 2.35 -7.86 -2.31
C VAL A 93 3.81 -8.18 -2.01
N ASP A 94 4.11 -9.45 -1.80
CA ASP A 94 5.49 -9.92 -1.66
C ASP A 94 6.23 -9.75 -3.00
N ALA A 95 7.52 -9.42 -2.95
CA ALA A 95 8.33 -9.28 -4.16
C ALA A 95 8.75 -10.65 -4.75
N LEU A 96 8.59 -11.73 -3.97
CA LEU A 96 9.05 -13.08 -4.29
C LEU A 96 7.98 -13.91 -5.03
N GLY A 97 8.33 -14.46 -6.20
CA GLY A 97 7.55 -15.51 -6.86
C GLY A 97 6.89 -15.15 -8.20
N LEU A 98 7.33 -14.11 -8.90
CA LEU A 98 6.82 -13.81 -10.25
C LEU A 98 7.37 -14.84 -11.28
N PRO A 99 6.52 -15.54 -12.05
CA PRO A 99 6.90 -16.58 -13.00
C PRO A 99 7.45 -16.05 -14.34
N ILE A 100 7.55 -14.73 -14.51
CA ILE A 100 8.03 -14.11 -15.75
C ILE A 100 9.53 -13.91 -15.61
N LYS A 101 10.35 -14.63 -16.38
CA LYS A 101 11.82 -14.50 -16.33
C LYS A 101 12.32 -13.07 -16.47
N SER A 102 11.67 -12.18 -17.24
CA SER A 102 12.09 -10.77 -17.39
C SER A 102 11.75 -9.88 -16.18
N LEU A 103 10.59 -10.07 -15.55
CA LEU A 103 10.29 -9.39 -14.27
C LEU A 103 11.02 -10.04 -13.10
N SER A 104 11.26 -11.35 -13.15
CA SER A 104 11.99 -12.08 -12.12
C SER A 104 13.49 -11.81 -12.22
N THR A 105 14.10 -11.67 -13.41
CA THR A 105 15.52 -11.27 -13.55
C THR A 105 15.78 -9.85 -13.04
N LEU A 106 14.87 -8.90 -13.27
CA LEU A 106 14.96 -7.57 -12.65
C LEU A 106 14.82 -7.64 -11.12
N VAL A 107 14.11 -8.62 -10.58
CA VAL A 107 13.88 -8.82 -9.14
C VAL A 107 15.01 -9.63 -8.48
N ASP A 108 15.55 -10.64 -9.17
CA ASP A 108 16.63 -11.53 -8.74
C ASP A 108 18.01 -10.85 -8.81
N TRP A 109 18.17 -9.84 -9.68
CA TRP A 109 19.36 -8.97 -9.67
C TRP A 109 19.51 -8.17 -8.37
N PHE A 110 18.41 -8.00 -7.62
CA PHE A 110 18.41 -7.40 -6.29
C PHE A 110 18.13 -8.46 -5.21
N PRO A 111 19.18 -9.16 -4.69
CA PRO A 111 19.05 -10.12 -3.57
C PRO A 111 18.50 -9.52 -2.26
N PHE A 112 18.27 -8.20 -2.25
CA PHE A 112 17.69 -7.37 -1.21
C PHE A 112 16.18 -7.56 -1.04
N PHE A 113 15.44 -8.07 -2.03
CA PHE A 113 13.99 -8.32 -1.87
C PHE A 113 13.67 -9.60 -1.08
N ARG A 114 14.69 -10.35 -0.63
CA ARG A 114 14.55 -11.52 0.27
C ARG A 114 14.26 -11.14 1.72
N HIS A 115 13.87 -9.89 1.99
CA HIS A 115 13.35 -9.50 3.29
C HIS A 115 11.94 -10.08 3.41
N LYS A 116 11.83 -11.32 3.92
CA LYS A 116 10.56 -11.81 4.46
C LYS A 116 10.12 -10.81 5.52
N PHE A 117 9.10 -10.03 5.21
CA PHE A 117 8.40 -9.22 6.19
C PHE A 117 7.75 -10.20 7.14
N HIS A 118 8.40 -10.41 8.28
CA HIS A 118 7.83 -11.16 9.38
C HIS A 118 7.00 -10.28 10.32
N ASN A 119 6.96 -8.96 10.09
CA ASN A 119 6.15 -8.05 10.89
C ASN A 119 5.08 -7.41 10.01
N LEU A 120 3.84 -7.89 10.15
CA LEU A 120 2.64 -7.29 9.59
C LEU A 120 2.12 -6.15 10.47
N THR A 121 2.87 -5.76 11.50
CA THR A 121 2.57 -4.62 12.34
C THR A 121 2.87 -3.29 11.65
N LEU A 122 2.07 -2.29 11.98
CA LEU A 122 2.31 -0.92 11.53
C LEU A 122 3.51 -0.33 12.28
N SER A 123 4.40 0.38 11.56
CA SER A 123 5.53 1.04 12.19
C SER A 123 5.05 2.13 13.15
N GLU A 124 5.62 2.19 14.36
CA GLU A 124 5.24 3.17 15.38
C GLU A 124 5.45 4.63 14.95
N SER A 125 6.33 4.89 13.97
CA SER A 125 6.49 6.24 13.43
C SER A 125 5.33 6.71 12.55
N VAL A 126 4.42 5.83 12.11
CA VAL A 126 3.28 6.20 11.25
C VAL A 126 2.09 6.65 12.09
N GLU A 127 1.51 7.82 11.81
CA GLU A 127 0.29 8.28 12.49
C GLU A 127 -0.99 7.77 11.82
N HIS A 128 -1.10 7.91 10.50
CA HIS A 128 -2.30 7.53 9.76
C HIS A 128 -1.96 6.57 8.62
N ALA A 129 -2.49 5.35 8.67
CA ALA A 129 -2.27 4.32 7.67
C ALA A 129 -3.56 4.00 6.91
N ARG A 130 -3.46 3.89 5.58
CA ARG A 130 -4.57 3.52 4.70
C ARG A 130 -4.12 2.48 3.70
N GLN A 131 -4.90 1.41 3.56
CA GLN A 131 -4.63 0.35 2.61
C GLN A 131 -5.87 0.05 1.77
N ALA A 132 -5.76 0.24 0.46
CA ALA A 132 -6.75 -0.23 -0.50
C ALA A 132 -6.39 -1.66 -0.94
N LEU A 133 -7.34 -2.58 -0.86
CA LEU A 133 -7.15 -4.01 -1.12
C LEU A 133 -8.00 -4.47 -2.30
N ALA A 134 -7.42 -5.25 -3.21
CA ALA A 134 -8.15 -5.84 -4.32
C ALA A 134 -8.94 -7.08 -3.89
N ILE A 135 -10.23 -7.13 -4.20
CA ILE A 135 -11.08 -8.29 -3.89
C ILE A 135 -10.79 -9.46 -4.83
N ASP A 136 -10.61 -9.17 -6.13
CA ASP A 136 -10.80 -10.16 -7.19
C ASP A 136 -9.50 -10.76 -7.74
N ASP A 137 -8.33 -10.35 -7.25
CA ASP A 137 -7.06 -10.91 -7.74
C ASP A 137 -6.80 -12.35 -7.25
N GLU A 138 -6.99 -13.29 -8.17
CA GLU A 138 -6.86 -14.73 -7.91
C GLU A 138 -5.42 -15.26 -8.04
N ARG A 139 -4.41 -14.42 -8.27
CA ARG A 139 -3.03 -14.90 -8.40
C ARG A 139 -2.45 -15.08 -7.00
N LYS A 140 -2.09 -16.32 -6.64
CA LYS A 140 -1.57 -16.63 -5.29
C LYS A 140 -0.38 -15.76 -4.88
N THR A 141 0.52 -15.46 -5.82
CA THR A 141 1.71 -14.64 -5.55
C THR A 141 1.39 -13.16 -5.31
N PHE A 142 0.16 -12.73 -5.64
CA PHE A 142 -0.37 -11.40 -5.39
C PHE A 142 -1.30 -11.36 -4.18
N HIS A 143 -1.28 -12.36 -3.29
CA HIS A 143 -2.02 -12.27 -2.03
C HIS A 143 -1.47 -11.13 -1.17
N PRO A 144 -2.34 -10.23 -0.68
CA PRO A 144 -1.88 -8.99 -0.08
C PRO A 144 -1.34 -9.23 1.34
N LYS A 145 -0.37 -8.41 1.74
CA LYS A 145 0.10 -8.31 3.12
C LYS A 145 -0.82 -7.37 3.90
N ILE A 146 -1.79 -7.95 4.60
CA ILE A 146 -2.73 -7.26 5.48
C ILE A 146 -1.99 -6.84 6.76
N TRP A 147 -2.28 -5.65 7.29
CA TRP A 147 -1.77 -5.22 8.60
C TRP A 147 -2.54 -5.88 9.74
N ASP A 148 -1.83 -6.17 10.83
CA ASP A 148 -2.44 -6.61 12.08
C ASP A 148 -3.28 -5.48 12.70
N LYS A 149 -4.34 -5.83 13.44
CA LYS A 149 -5.27 -4.85 14.02
C LYS A 149 -4.64 -4.00 15.13
N GLU A 150 -3.55 -4.47 15.72
CA GLU A 150 -2.86 -3.80 16.82
C GLU A 150 -2.16 -2.52 16.35
N ILE A 151 -2.62 -1.39 16.90
CA ILE A 151 -2.05 -0.06 16.68
C ILE A 151 -1.93 0.67 18.02
N LYS A 152 -1.05 1.67 18.09
CA LYS A 152 -0.92 2.53 19.28
C LYS A 152 -2.07 3.55 19.33
N GLY A 153 -2.37 4.10 20.51
CA GLY A 153 -3.52 5.01 20.70
C GLY A 153 -3.48 6.31 19.89
N TYR A 154 -2.31 6.74 19.41
CA TYR A 154 -2.17 7.91 18.52
C TYR A 154 -2.27 7.55 17.03
N GLN A 155 -2.35 6.26 16.70
CA GLN A 155 -2.38 5.78 15.32
C GLN A 155 -3.82 5.56 14.86
N THR A 156 -4.04 5.72 13.56
CA THR A 156 -5.29 5.30 12.90
C THR A 156 -4.96 4.41 11.71
N MET A 157 -5.75 3.36 11.49
CA MET A 157 -5.58 2.46 10.36
C MET A 157 -6.93 2.15 9.72
N LYS A 158 -7.01 2.23 8.39
CA LYS A 158 -8.13 1.65 7.62
C LYS A 158 -7.59 0.72 6.53
N GLN A 159 -8.20 -0.45 6.42
CA GLN A 159 -7.93 -1.42 5.37
C GLN A 159 -9.25 -1.68 4.64
N VAL A 160 -9.40 -1.15 3.44
CA VAL A 160 -10.67 -1.13 2.70
C VAL A 160 -10.54 -1.96 1.44
N TRP A 161 -11.53 -2.83 1.21
CA TRP A 161 -11.60 -3.73 0.06
C TRP A 161 -12.42 -3.13 -1.07
N PHE A 162 -11.87 -3.20 -2.29
CA PHE A 162 -12.44 -2.66 -3.51
C PHE A 162 -12.55 -3.75 -4.59
N SER A 163 -13.64 -3.71 -5.36
CA SER A 163 -13.82 -4.56 -6.55
C SER A 163 -12.70 -4.35 -7.57
N GLY A 164 -12.23 -5.43 -8.18
CA GLY A 164 -11.18 -5.44 -9.18
C GLY A 164 -9.98 -6.31 -8.82
N MET A 165 -9.15 -6.59 -9.84
CA MET A 165 -7.84 -7.22 -9.69
C MET A 165 -6.82 -6.23 -9.10
N HIS A 166 -5.59 -6.69 -8.84
CA HIS A 166 -4.50 -5.88 -8.27
C HIS A 166 -4.28 -4.53 -8.95
N THR A 167 -4.29 -4.51 -10.29
CA THR A 167 -4.09 -3.29 -11.09
C THR A 167 -5.37 -2.48 -11.26
N ASP A 168 -6.56 -3.10 -11.18
CA ASP A 168 -7.83 -2.37 -11.15
C ASP A 168 -7.97 -1.55 -9.86
N VAL A 169 -7.32 -1.97 -8.77
CA VAL A 169 -7.26 -1.21 -7.52
C VAL A 169 -6.07 -0.26 -7.47
N GLY A 170 -4.90 -0.66 -7.98
CA GLY A 170 -3.69 0.16 -7.89
C GLY A 170 -3.46 1.15 -9.03
N GLY A 171 -4.19 1.01 -10.14
CA GLY A 171 -3.99 1.78 -11.37
C GLY A 171 -2.90 1.21 -12.28
N GLY A 172 -3.00 1.53 -13.58
CA GLY A 172 -2.03 1.15 -14.61
C GLY A 172 -2.64 0.51 -15.86
N TYR A 173 -3.95 0.24 -15.87
CA TYR A 173 -4.67 -0.12 -17.08
C TYR A 173 -5.15 1.12 -17.86
N ARG A 174 -5.63 0.87 -19.08
CA ARG A 174 -6.20 1.92 -19.94
C ARG A 174 -7.60 2.28 -19.46
N GLU A 175 -8.41 1.28 -19.17
CA GLU A 175 -9.69 1.40 -18.49
C GLU A 175 -9.41 1.56 -16.99
N GLN A 176 -9.77 2.72 -16.43
CA GLN A 176 -9.31 3.19 -15.11
C GLN A 176 -10.45 3.40 -14.12
N GLU A 177 -11.68 3.11 -14.52
CA GLU A 177 -12.89 3.45 -13.77
C GLU A 177 -12.91 2.87 -12.35
N LEU A 178 -12.36 1.65 -12.17
CA LEU A 178 -12.22 1.02 -10.87
C LEU A 178 -11.07 1.63 -10.05
N SER A 179 -9.94 1.93 -10.68
CA SER A 179 -8.78 2.52 -10.00
C SER A 179 -9.00 3.97 -9.61
N ASP A 180 -9.85 4.68 -10.34
CA ASP A 180 -10.23 6.06 -10.05
C ASP A 180 -11.00 6.16 -8.73
N ILE A 181 -11.84 5.17 -8.42
CA ILE A 181 -12.54 5.08 -7.13
C ILE A 181 -11.52 5.00 -5.99
N THR A 182 -10.53 4.12 -6.11
CA THR A 182 -9.55 3.90 -5.03
C THR A 182 -8.56 5.06 -4.89
N LEU A 183 -8.21 5.71 -6.01
CA LEU A 183 -7.40 6.91 -6.06
C LEU A 183 -8.09 8.06 -5.32
N LEU A 184 -9.36 8.33 -5.65
CA LEU A 184 -10.16 9.36 -5.00
C LEU A 184 -10.31 9.10 -3.50
N TRP A 185 -10.60 7.85 -3.11
CA TRP A 185 -10.68 7.47 -1.70
C TRP A 185 -9.36 7.76 -0.95
N MET A 186 -8.22 7.35 -1.50
CA MET A 186 -6.93 7.57 -0.85
C MET A 186 -6.60 9.06 -0.72
N ILE A 187 -6.88 9.84 -1.77
CA ILE A 187 -6.65 11.29 -1.76
C ILE A 187 -7.49 11.95 -0.68
N GLU A 188 -8.78 11.64 -0.59
CA GLU A 188 -9.63 12.21 0.46
C GLU A 188 -9.15 11.82 1.85
N GLU A 189 -8.78 10.55 2.07
CA GLU A 189 -8.22 10.12 3.34
C GLU A 189 -6.92 10.85 3.68
N ALA A 190 -6.04 11.11 2.72
CA ALA A 190 -4.80 11.85 2.94
C ALA A 190 -5.05 13.35 3.18
N LYS A 191 -6.02 13.96 2.49
CA LYS A 191 -6.40 15.37 2.65
C LYS A 191 -6.92 15.66 4.06
N LYS A 192 -7.63 14.70 4.70
CA LYS A 192 -8.06 14.80 6.10
C LYS A 192 -6.89 15.06 7.08
N PHE A 193 -5.67 14.68 6.69
CA PHE A 193 -4.45 14.86 7.50
C PHE A 193 -3.48 15.89 6.93
N GLY A 194 -3.95 16.77 6.05
CA GLY A 194 -3.20 17.94 5.59
C GLY A 194 -2.43 17.75 4.29
N LEU A 195 -2.68 16.67 3.52
CA LEU A 195 -2.14 16.57 2.16
C LEU A 195 -2.67 17.75 1.33
N ARG A 196 -1.77 18.50 0.71
CA ARG A 196 -2.09 19.56 -0.24
C ARG A 196 -1.73 19.08 -1.64
N ILE A 197 -2.67 19.24 -2.56
CA ILE A 197 -2.46 18.92 -3.98
C ILE A 197 -2.64 20.23 -4.75
N TYR A 198 -1.70 20.48 -5.66
CA TYR A 198 -1.62 21.75 -6.38
C TYR A 198 -2.22 21.61 -7.78
N PRO A 199 -3.04 22.58 -8.22
CA PRO A 199 -3.86 22.51 -9.44
C PRO A 199 -3.11 22.41 -10.76
N LYS A 200 -1.78 22.46 -10.72
CA LYS A 200 -0.92 22.41 -11.90
C LYS A 200 -0.96 21.05 -12.61
N HIS A 201 -1.33 19.97 -11.92
CA HIS A 201 -1.29 18.62 -12.44
C HIS A 201 -2.64 17.92 -12.31
N LYS A 202 -3.64 18.44 -13.05
CA LYS A 202 -4.98 17.84 -13.09
C LYS A 202 -4.91 16.43 -13.68
N VAL A 203 -5.43 15.45 -12.94
CA VAL A 203 -5.64 14.08 -13.41
C VAL A 203 -7.13 13.91 -13.64
N VAL A 204 -7.54 13.58 -14.85
CA VAL A 204 -8.95 13.29 -15.17
C VAL A 204 -9.30 11.92 -14.59
N VAL A 205 -10.47 11.82 -13.95
CA VAL A 205 -10.97 10.58 -13.34
C VAL A 205 -12.43 10.34 -13.72
N HIS A 206 -12.81 9.07 -13.84
CA HIS A 206 -14.15 8.62 -14.20
C HIS A 206 -14.56 7.43 -13.32
N PRO A 207 -14.71 7.64 -12.00
CA PRO A 207 -15.00 6.56 -11.08
C PRO A 207 -16.37 5.91 -11.38
N ASN A 208 -16.37 4.60 -11.64
CA ASN A 208 -17.61 3.86 -11.93
C ASN A 208 -17.57 2.46 -11.30
N ALA A 209 -18.53 2.16 -10.41
CA ALA A 209 -18.63 0.87 -9.73
C ALA A 209 -18.78 -0.30 -10.70
N ASP A 210 -19.39 -0.07 -11.87
CA ASP A 210 -19.59 -1.05 -12.93
C ASP A 210 -18.54 -0.95 -14.05
N GLY A 211 -17.44 -0.24 -13.78
CA GLY A 211 -16.29 -0.14 -14.66
C GLY A 211 -15.75 -1.51 -15.10
N PHE A 212 -14.99 -1.51 -16.20
CA PHE A 212 -14.43 -2.73 -16.75
C PHE A 212 -13.49 -3.39 -15.74
N MET A 213 -13.72 -4.67 -15.44
CA MET A 213 -12.85 -5.47 -14.57
C MET A 213 -11.97 -6.36 -15.43
N HIS A 214 -10.66 -6.20 -15.29
CA HIS A 214 -9.71 -6.97 -16.07
C HIS A 214 -9.55 -8.39 -15.52
N ASP A 215 -9.09 -9.31 -16.37
CA ASP A 215 -8.65 -10.64 -15.92
C ASP A 215 -7.12 -10.72 -16.03
N SER A 216 -6.45 -10.54 -14.90
CA SER A 216 -4.98 -10.55 -14.81
C SER A 216 -4.35 -11.93 -15.06
N ARG A 217 -5.16 -13.00 -15.15
CA ARG A 217 -4.73 -14.36 -15.48
C ARG A 217 -5.01 -14.73 -16.93
N LYS A 218 -5.80 -13.93 -17.66
CA LYS A 218 -6.09 -14.14 -19.07
C LYS A 218 -4.84 -13.90 -19.91
N GLY A 219 -4.47 -14.88 -20.72
CA GLY A 219 -3.32 -14.80 -21.63
C GLY A 219 -1.97 -15.08 -20.97
N PHE A 220 -0.91 -15.03 -21.79
CA PHE A 220 0.47 -15.13 -21.31
C PHE A 220 0.95 -13.76 -20.82
N PRO A 221 1.62 -13.65 -19.66
CA PRO A 221 2.06 -14.73 -18.77
C PRO A 221 1.07 -15.05 -17.62
N GLY A 222 -0.14 -14.48 -17.66
CA GLY A 222 -1.18 -14.62 -16.63
C GLY A 222 -1.52 -16.07 -16.22
N PHE A 223 -1.57 -16.99 -17.19
CA PHE A 223 -1.90 -18.40 -16.90
C PHE A 223 -0.83 -19.14 -16.07
N LEU A 224 0.41 -18.65 -16.02
CA LEU A 224 1.49 -19.26 -15.22
C LEU A 224 1.28 -19.04 -13.71
N PHE A 225 0.43 -18.10 -13.33
CA PHE A 225 0.12 -17.85 -11.93
C PHE A 225 -0.88 -18.87 -11.40
N ARG A 226 -0.51 -19.54 -10.31
CA ARG A 226 -1.41 -20.43 -9.58
C ARG A 226 -2.64 -19.65 -9.09
N LYS A 227 -3.84 -20.15 -9.45
CA LYS A 227 -5.12 -19.68 -8.92
C LYS A 227 -5.20 -19.89 -7.41
N ALA A 228 -5.58 -18.88 -6.67
CA ALA A 228 -5.99 -18.94 -5.28
C ALA A 228 -6.86 -17.73 -4.95
N THR A 229 -8.10 -17.98 -4.50
CA THR A 229 -8.96 -16.94 -3.96
C THR A 229 -8.32 -16.30 -2.73
N ARG A 230 -8.45 -14.98 -2.60
CA ARG A 230 -8.03 -14.26 -1.40
C ARG A 230 -8.90 -14.65 -0.21
N THR A 231 -8.38 -14.42 0.98
CA THR A 231 -9.06 -14.76 2.23
C THR A 231 -8.95 -13.61 3.22
N TRP A 232 -9.85 -13.61 4.19
CA TRP A 232 -9.84 -12.71 5.33
C TRP A 232 -9.94 -13.52 6.61
N ASN A 233 -9.11 -13.18 7.61
CA ASN A 233 -9.18 -13.78 8.93
C ASN A 233 -9.87 -12.81 9.90
N SER A 234 -11.16 -13.04 10.16
CA SER A 234 -11.95 -12.18 11.04
C SER A 234 -11.56 -12.27 12.52
N GLU A 235 -10.94 -13.37 12.96
CA GLU A 235 -10.47 -13.52 14.34
C GLU A 235 -9.29 -12.59 14.63
N ILE A 236 -8.38 -12.45 13.65
CA ILE A 236 -7.19 -11.60 13.78
C ILE A 236 -7.51 -10.14 13.44
N HIS A 237 -8.27 -9.90 12.36
CA HIS A 237 -8.44 -8.56 11.80
C HIS A 237 -9.81 -7.94 12.07
N GLY A 238 -10.76 -8.67 12.67
CA GLY A 238 -12.14 -8.21 12.86
C GLY A 238 -12.97 -8.25 11.57
N LYS A 239 -14.02 -7.44 11.48
CA LYS A 239 -14.86 -7.36 10.28
C LYS A 239 -14.06 -6.70 9.14
N PRO A 240 -14.07 -7.26 7.91
CA PRO A 240 -13.51 -6.55 6.78
C PRO A 240 -14.34 -5.30 6.49
N VAL A 241 -13.68 -4.24 6.04
CA VAL A 241 -14.34 -3.02 5.56
C VAL A 241 -14.38 -3.07 4.04
N ILE A 242 -15.58 -3.04 3.46
CA ILE A 242 -15.79 -3.09 2.01
C ILE A 242 -16.23 -1.70 1.54
N HIS A 243 -15.64 -1.18 0.47
CA HIS A 243 -16.07 0.09 -0.09
C HIS A 243 -17.46 -0.04 -0.74
N GLN A 244 -18.33 0.95 -0.52
CA GLN A 244 -19.72 0.95 -0.99
C GLN A 244 -19.86 0.71 -2.50
N SER A 245 -18.91 1.17 -3.32
CA SER A 245 -18.91 0.89 -4.77
C SER A 245 -18.92 -0.61 -5.10
N SER A 246 -18.28 -1.44 -4.27
CA SER A 246 -18.27 -2.90 -4.45
C SER A 246 -19.63 -3.52 -4.13
N THR A 247 -20.34 -2.95 -3.14
CA THR A 247 -21.72 -3.33 -2.81
C THR A 247 -22.68 -2.95 -3.93
N GLU A 248 -22.51 -1.75 -4.51
CA GLU A 248 -23.30 -1.31 -5.67
C GLU A 248 -23.09 -2.21 -6.88
N ARG A 249 -21.83 -2.54 -7.20
CA ARG A 249 -21.50 -3.50 -8.28
C ARG A 249 -22.18 -4.86 -8.10
N LYS A 250 -22.26 -5.36 -6.87
CA LYS A 250 -22.95 -6.62 -6.53
C LYS A 250 -24.47 -6.54 -6.77
N LEU A 251 -25.07 -5.39 -6.46
CA LEU A 251 -26.52 -5.17 -6.54
C LEU A 251 -27.00 -4.80 -7.94
N ASN A 252 -26.12 -4.34 -8.83
CA ASN A 252 -26.53 -3.94 -10.17
C ASN A 252 -27.12 -5.13 -10.96
N GLN A 253 -28.40 -5.03 -11.31
CA GLN A 253 -29.14 -6.03 -12.09
C GLN A 253 -28.73 -6.03 -13.57
N GLN A 254 -28.09 -4.95 -14.07
CA GLN A 254 -27.52 -4.87 -15.41
C GLN A 254 -26.10 -5.47 -15.51
N ASN A 255 -25.58 -6.07 -14.43
CA ASN A 255 -24.38 -6.89 -14.47
C ASN A 255 -24.71 -8.22 -15.19
N THR A 256 -25.03 -8.13 -16.50
CA THR A 256 -25.39 -9.22 -17.41
C THR A 256 -24.21 -10.13 -17.74
N GLY A 257 -23.06 -9.91 -17.11
CA GLY A 257 -21.96 -10.87 -17.12
C GLY A 257 -22.43 -12.18 -16.51
N SER A 258 -22.49 -13.24 -17.31
CA SER A 258 -22.48 -14.60 -16.78
C SER A 258 -21.03 -14.94 -16.42
N PRO A 259 -20.68 -15.13 -15.13
CA PRO A 259 -21.55 -15.16 -13.94
C PRO A 259 -21.72 -13.82 -13.20
N GLN A 260 -22.84 -13.70 -12.48
CA GLN A 260 -23.14 -12.59 -11.56
C GLN A 260 -21.97 -12.33 -10.59
N TYR A 261 -21.65 -11.06 -10.33
CA TYR A 261 -20.57 -10.68 -9.42
C TYR A 261 -20.87 -11.10 -7.97
N LYS A 262 -20.28 -12.22 -7.54
CA LYS A 262 -20.45 -12.82 -6.21
C LYS A 262 -19.08 -13.08 -5.56
N PRO A 263 -18.35 -12.03 -5.15
CA PRO A 263 -17.01 -12.21 -4.61
C PRO A 263 -17.05 -12.82 -3.20
N TRP A 264 -15.98 -13.54 -2.86
CA TRP A 264 -15.81 -14.31 -1.64
C TRP A 264 -16.00 -13.50 -0.34
N ILE A 265 -15.68 -12.20 -0.38
CA ILE A 265 -15.66 -11.34 0.82
C ILE A 265 -17.06 -11.01 1.36
N PHE A 266 -18.10 -11.07 0.54
CA PHE A 266 -19.48 -10.83 1.00
C PHE A 266 -20.08 -11.99 1.78
N HIS A 267 -19.36 -13.11 1.93
CA HIS A 267 -19.76 -14.19 2.84
C HIS A 267 -19.47 -13.86 4.31
N PHE A 268 -18.69 -12.81 4.56
CA PHE A 268 -18.37 -12.34 5.91
C PHE A 268 -19.34 -11.23 6.34
N GLU A 269 -19.64 -11.17 7.64
CA GLU A 269 -20.18 -9.95 8.23
C GLU A 269 -19.13 -8.84 8.08
N HIS A 270 -19.53 -7.70 7.53
CA HIS A 270 -18.61 -6.64 7.09
C HIS A 270 -19.14 -5.26 7.43
N GLU A 271 -18.22 -4.30 7.47
CA GLU A 271 -18.52 -2.88 7.54
C GLU A 271 -18.46 -2.27 6.14
N VAL A 272 -19.14 -1.14 5.92
CA VAL A 272 -19.15 -0.45 4.64
C VAL A 272 -18.43 0.90 4.79
N GLU A 273 -17.37 1.11 4.01
CA GLU A 273 -16.78 2.44 3.83
C GLU A 273 -17.64 3.22 2.82
N PRO A 274 -18.22 4.37 3.21
CA PRO A 274 -19.10 5.14 2.35
C PRO A 274 -18.41 5.65 1.08
N TRP A 275 -19.12 5.62 -0.04
CA TRP A 275 -18.70 6.27 -1.29
C TRP A 275 -19.40 7.63 -1.39
N THR A 276 -18.65 8.69 -1.10
CA THR A 276 -19.19 10.05 -0.92
C THR A 276 -19.69 10.65 -2.24
N GLU A 277 -20.64 11.59 -2.15
CA GLU A 277 -21.14 12.29 -3.34
C GLU A 277 -20.04 13.05 -4.08
N TYR A 278 -19.07 13.61 -3.34
CA TYR A 278 -17.88 14.21 -3.91
C TYR A 278 -17.12 13.20 -4.78
N GLN A 279 -16.81 12.01 -4.25
CA GLN A 279 -16.10 10.96 -4.98
C GLN A 279 -16.88 10.49 -6.22
N ARG A 280 -18.21 10.44 -6.17
CA ARG A 280 -19.04 10.00 -7.30
C ARG A 280 -19.04 10.99 -8.45
N THR A 281 -19.02 12.28 -8.13
CA THR A 281 -19.19 13.37 -9.11
C THR A 281 -17.88 14.01 -9.55
N GLN A 282 -16.74 13.67 -8.93
CA GLN A 282 -15.43 14.15 -9.35
C GLN A 282 -15.08 13.64 -10.75
N ASN A 283 -14.75 14.57 -11.63
CA ASN A 283 -14.21 14.29 -12.97
C ASN A 283 -12.71 14.60 -13.08
N HIS A 284 -12.10 15.15 -12.03
CA HIS A 284 -10.67 15.37 -11.95
C HIS A 284 -10.18 15.43 -10.49
N VAL A 285 -8.89 15.13 -10.30
CA VAL A 285 -8.14 15.42 -9.08
C VAL A 285 -7.23 16.60 -9.35
N VAL A 286 -7.30 17.59 -8.46
CA VAL A 286 -6.53 18.84 -8.45
C VAL A 286 -5.45 18.77 -7.41
#